data_AF-A0A7V5WE97-F1
#
_entry.id   AF-A0A7V5WE97-F1
#
_cell.length_a   1.000
_cell.length_b   1.000
_cell.length_c   1.000
_cell.angle_alpha   90.00
_cell.angle_beta   90.00
_cell.angle_gamma   90.00
#
_symmetry.space_group_name_H-M   'P 1'
#
loop_
_entity.id
_entity.type
_entity.pdbx_description
1 polymer ?
#
loop_
_entity_poly.entity_id
_entity_poly.type
_entity_poly.pdbx_seq_one_letter_code
_entity_poly.pdbx_strand_id
1 'polypeptide(L)' 'MLKALELGLLLKFGDRGMSLYPKLGQIRDVRVLEAIVEQLKTSDSLDNLAAFYRSAIESEHSAN' A
#
# COMPACT_ATOMS: atom_id res chain seq x y z
N MET A 1 -9.49 -2.93 -6.19
CA MET A 1 -8.15 -2.67 -5.63
C MET A 1 -8.08 -2.88 -4.12
N LEU A 2 -8.89 -2.22 -3.29
CA LEU A 2 -8.78 -2.34 -1.82
C LEU A 2 -8.84 -3.79 -1.30
N LYS A 3 -9.76 -4.63 -1.79
CA LYS A 3 -9.82 -6.06 -1.42
C LYS A 3 -8.54 -6.85 -1.77
N ALA A 4 -7.83 -6.47 -2.84
CA ALA A 4 -6.57 -7.12 -3.23
C ALA A 4 -5.42 -6.71 -2.29
N LEU A 5 -5.41 -5.46 -1.84
CA LEU A 5 -4.48 -4.97 -0.82
C LEU A 5 -4.73 -5.63 0.53
N GLU A 6 -6.00 -5.71 0.95
CA GLU A 6 -6.40 -6.42 2.17
C GLU A 6 -5.89 -7.85 2.17
N LEU A 7 -6.20 -8.60 1.10
CA LEU A 7 -5.80 -9.99 0.97
C LEU A 7 -4.27 -10.13 0.92
N GLY A 8 -3.57 -9.30 0.15
CA GLY A 8 -2.11 -9.40 0.03
C GLY A 8 -1.38 -9.03 1.32
N LEU A 9 -1.87 -8.03 2.06
CA LEU A 9 -1.32 -7.64 3.37
C LEU A 9 -1.50 -8.77 4.39
N LEU A 10 -2.69 -9.36 4.43
CA LEU A 10 -2.99 -10.48 5.32
C LEU A 10 -2.14 -11.71 4.99
N LEU A 11 -2.01 -12.05 3.70
CA LEU A 11 -1.24 -13.23 3.28
C LEU A 11 0.26 -13.08 3.49
N LYS A 12 0.85 -11.91 3.24
CA LYS A 12 2.31 -11.72 3.39
C LYS A 12 2.74 -11.36 4.80
N PHE A 13 1.98 -10.51 5.48
CA PHE A 13 2.43 -9.87 6.72
C PHE A 13 1.49 -10.13 7.90
N GLY A 14 0.37 -10.83 7.68
CA GLY A 14 -0.64 -11.10 8.71
C GLY A 14 -1.23 -9.81 9.30
N ASP A 15 -1.57 -9.86 10.58
CA ASP A 15 -2.16 -8.74 11.31
C ASP A 15 -1.28 -7.48 11.32
N ARG A 16 0.05 -7.65 11.23
CA ARG A 16 0.99 -6.52 11.14
C ARG A 16 0.79 -5.73 9.85
N GLY A 17 0.54 -6.43 8.73
CA GLY A 17 0.22 -5.80 7.44
C GLY A 17 -1.09 -5.02 7.47
N MET A 18 -2.08 -5.56 8.17
CA MET A 18 -3.41 -4.95 8.29
C MET A 18 -3.40 -3.58 8.98
N SER A 19 -2.35 -3.24 9.73
CA SER A 19 -2.16 -1.89 10.30
C SER A 19 -2.07 -0.77 9.24
N LEU A 20 -1.67 -1.11 8.00
CA LEU A 20 -1.63 -0.18 6.87
C LEU A 20 -2.97 -0.05 6.15
N TYR A 21 -3.88 -1.03 6.27
CA TYR A 21 -5.11 -1.08 5.49
C TYR A 21 -6.03 0.15 5.66
N PRO A 22 -6.26 0.69 6.88
CA PRO A 22 -7.06 1.91 7.05
C PRO A 22 -6.47 3.11 6.31
N LYS A 23 -5.14 3.19 6.22
CA LYS A 23 -4.43 4.27 5.54
C LYS A 23 -4.51 4.15 4.03
N LEU A 24 -4.43 2.91 3.51
CA LEU A 24 -4.62 2.63 2.08
C LEU A 24 -6.05 2.93 1.62
N GLY A 25 -7.04 2.73 2.50
CA GLY A 25 -8.43 3.08 2.24
C GLY A 25 -8.69 4.58 2.04
N GLN A 26 -7.76 5.45 2.45
CA GLN A 26 -7.86 6.91 2.26
C GLN A 26 -7.35 7.36 0.88
N ILE A 27 -6.58 6.52 0.19
CA ILE A 27 -6.04 6.83 -1.14
C ILE A 27 -7.17 6.78 -2.17
N ARG A 28 -7.33 7.86 -2.93
CA ARG A 28 -8.33 7.96 -4.01
C ARG A 28 -7.73 7.75 -5.39
N ASP A 29 -6.44 7.99 -5.58
CA ASP A 29 -5.78 7.70 -6.85
C ASP A 29 -5.61 6.18 -7.05
N VAL A 30 -6.30 5.65 -8.06
CA VAL A 30 -6.25 4.24 -8.44
C VAL A 30 -4.83 3.84 -8.88
N ARG A 31 -4.06 4.73 -9.49
CA ARG A 31 -2.68 4.46 -9.94
C ARG A 31 -1.75 4.23 -8.75
N VAL A 32 -1.94 4.97 -7.66
CA VAL A 32 -1.20 4.77 -6.42
C VAL A 32 -1.57 3.42 -5.80
N LEU A 33 -2.86 3.07 -5.76
CA LEU A 33 -3.31 1.78 -5.27
C LEU A 33 -2.73 0.61 -6.09
N GLU A 34 -2.68 0.73 -7.42
CA GLU A 34 -2.08 -0.26 -8.31
C GLU A 34 -0.58 -0.42 -8.05
N ALA A 35 0.15 0.69 -7.92
CA ALA A 35 1.59 0.65 -7.64
C ALA A 35 1.88 -0.04 -6.29
N ILE A 36 1.05 0.20 -5.27
CA ILE A 36 1.17 -0.47 -3.97
C ILE A 36 0.86 -1.97 -4.09
N VAL A 37 -0.12 -2.38 -4.90
CA VAL A 37 -0.41 -3.79 -5.16
C VAL A 37 0.76 -4.48 -5.86
N GLU A 38 1.38 -3.83 -6.86
CA GLU A 38 2.56 -4.39 -7.54
C GLU A 38 3.75 -4.50 -6.58
N GLN A 39 3.99 -3.47 -5.77
CA GLN A 39 5.02 -3.52 -4.74
C GLN A 39 4.74 -4.61 -3.70
N LEU A 40 3.48 -4.84 -3.34
CA LEU A 40 3.08 -5.89 -2.42
C LEU A 40 3.42 -7.29 -2.96
N LYS A 41 3.37 -7.52 -4.28
CA LYS A 41 3.76 -8.80 -4.89
C LYS A 41 5.26 -9.08 -4.72
N THR A 42 6.11 -8.05 -4.83
CA THR A 42 7.57 -8.21 -4.83
C THR A 42 8.23 -7.91 -3.48
N SER A 43 7.56 -7.21 -2.57
CA SER A 43 8.19 -6.76 -1.33
C SER A 43 8.25 -7.87 -0.27
N ASP A 44 9.44 -8.13 0.26
CA ASP A 44 9.68 -9.13 1.30
C ASP A 44 9.56 -8.56 2.73
N SER A 45 9.36 -7.24 2.86
CA SER A 45 9.29 -6.56 4.15
C SER A 45 8.17 -5.51 4.19
N LEU A 46 7.44 -5.51 5.30
CA LEU A 46 6.41 -4.52 5.58
C LEU A 46 6.98 -3.09 5.65
N ASP A 47 8.23 -2.93 6.11
CA ASP A 47 8.89 -1.63 6.19
C ASP A 47 9.17 -1.05 4.81
N ASN A 48 9.56 -1.91 3.85
CA ASN A 48 9.78 -1.51 2.46
C ASN A 48 8.45 -1.08 1.81
N LEU A 49 7.37 -1.82 2.08
CA LEU A 49 6.04 -1.46 1.59
C LEU A 49 5.54 -0.15 2.22
N ALA A 50 5.76 0.05 3.52
CA ALA A 50 5.40 1.28 4.22
C ALA A 50 6.20 2.49 3.74
N ALA A 51 7.50 2.32 3.45
CA ALA A 51 8.34 3.36 2.86
C ALA A 51 7.87 3.73 1.44
N PHE A 52 7.54 2.74 0.62
CA PHE A 52 6.95 2.97 -0.71
C PHE A 52 5.63 3.72 -0.62
N TYR A 53 4.71 3.28 0.26
CA TYR A 53 3.44 3.96 0.51
C TYR A 53 3.63 5.45 0.88
N ARG A 54 4.58 5.76 1.77
CA ARG A 54 4.89 7.16 2.15
C ARG A 54 5.35 7.98 0.94
N SER A 55 6.30 7.45 0.17
CA SER A 55 6.82 8.11 -1.03
C SER A 55 5.74 8.30 -2.10
N ALA A 56 4.86 7.32 -2.28
CA ALA A 56 3.77 7.40 -3.25
C ALA A 56 2.76 8.50 -2.91
N ILE A 57 2.43 8.69 -1.63
CA ILE A 57 1.51 9.76 -1.19
C ILE A 57 2.16 11.14 -1.24
N GLU A 58 3.45 11.25 -0.91
CA GLU A 58 4.19 12.52 -1.05
C GLU A 58 4.19 13.02 -2.50
N SER A 59 4.24 12.10 -3.47
CA SER A 59 4.13 12.45 -4.89
C SER A 59 2.72 12.88 -5.32
N GLU A 60 1.66 12.35 -4.70
CA GLU A 60 0.27 12.78 -4.91
C GLU A 60 0.06 14.22 -4.39
N HIS A 61 0.66 14.55 -3.24
CA HIS A 61 0.53 15.88 -2.62
C HIS A 61 1.30 16.99 -3.34
N SER A 62 2.39 16.67 -4.04
CA SER A 62 3.16 17.66 -4.82
C SER A 62 2.57 17.96 -6.19
N ALA A 63 1.59 17.18 -6.65
CA ALA A 63 1.00 17.30 -7.99
C ALA A 63 -0.36 18.03 -8.01
N ASN A 64 -0.80 18.62 -6.89
CA ASN A 64 -2.11 19.27 -6.73
C ASN A 64 -2.01 20.73 -6.32
#